data_AF-A0A3S0BXQ5-F1
#
_entry.id   AF-A0A3S0BXQ5-F1
#
_cell.length_a   1.000
_cell.length_b   1.000
_cell.length_c   1.000
_cell.angle_alpha   90.00
_cell.angle_beta   90.00
_cell.angle_gamma   90.00
#
_symmetry.space_group_name_H-M   'P 1'
#
loop_
_entity.id
_entity.type
_entity.pdbx_description
1 polymer ?
#
loop_
_entity_poly.entity_id
_entity_poly.type
_entity_poly.pdbx_seq_one_letter_code
_entity_poly.pdbx_strand_id
1 'polypeptide(L)' 'MWLALTPNYFEGWPQIQHTGYPVIPVGTSGDLSKGVTNGIMPNRFMYSSFELGANSTNVQEAISRQGANKIITKVWWDRN' A
#
# COMPACT_ATOMS: atom_id res chain seq x y z
N MET A 1 11.43 -2.83 -17.13
CA MET A 1 11.46 -3.80 -16.01
C MET A 1 10.24 -3.74 -15.07
N TRP A 2 9.13 -3.07 -15.40
CA TRP A 2 7.79 -3.36 -14.82
C TRP A 2 6.88 -3.99 -15.88
N LEU A 3 7.03 -3.58 -17.15
CA LEU A 3 6.34 -4.15 -18.32
C LEU A 3 6.51 -5.67 -18.45
N ALA A 4 7.68 -6.20 -18.09
CA ALA A 4 7.95 -7.64 -18.12
C ALA A 4 7.19 -8.42 -17.03
N LEU A 5 6.78 -7.73 -15.96
CA LEU A 5 6.02 -8.29 -14.84
C LEU A 5 4.51 -8.10 -15.01
N THR A 6 4.04 -7.62 -16.17
CA THR A 6 2.61 -7.49 -16.47
C THR A 6 1.81 -8.80 -16.30
N PRO A 7 2.30 -10.00 -16.68
CA PRO A 7 1.58 -11.24 -16.35
C PRO A 7 1.66 -11.61 -14.86
N ASN A 8 2.64 -11.07 -14.11
CA ASN A 8 2.81 -11.29 -12.68
C ASN A 8 2.60 -10.00 -11.88
N TYR A 9 1.35 -9.56 -11.80
CA TYR A 9 0.97 -8.33 -11.09
C TYR A 9 1.35 -8.34 -9.60
N PHE A 10 1.41 -9.53 -8.97
CA PHE A 10 1.82 -9.68 -7.58
C PHE A 10 3.26 -9.24 -7.34
N GLU A 11 4.15 -9.42 -8.32
CA GLU A 11 5.53 -8.93 -8.27
C GLU A 11 5.67 -7.54 -8.89
N GLY A 12 4.88 -7.23 -9.92
CA GLY A 12 4.90 -5.92 -10.57
C GLY A 12 4.61 -4.78 -9.59
N TRP A 13 3.66 -4.95 -8.68
CA TRP A 13 3.30 -3.90 -7.71
C TRP A 13 4.42 -3.62 -6.68
N PRO A 14 4.98 -4.62 -5.98
CA PRO A 14 6.15 -4.44 -5.12
C PRO A 14 7.38 -3.91 -5.86
N GLN A 15 7.59 -4.31 -7.13
CA GLN A 15 8.72 -3.82 -7.92
C GLN A 15 8.64 -2.31 -8.15
N ILE A 16 7.45 -1.76 -8.37
CA ILE A 16 7.24 -0.32 -8.53
C ILE A 16 7.54 0.41 -7.22
N GLN A 17 7.13 -0.14 -6.06
CA GLN A 17 7.45 0.43 -4.75
C GLN A 17 8.95 0.39 -4.46
N HIS A 18 9.59 -0.76 -4.71
CA HIS A 18 11.02 -0.94 -4.48
C HIS A 18 11.86 -0.01 -5.37
N THR A 19 11.54 0.06 -6.67
CA THR A 19 12.35 0.84 -7.62
C THR A 19 11.95 2.31 -7.70
N GLY A 20 10.72 2.66 -7.29
CA GLY A 20 10.12 3.96 -7.53
C GLY A 20 9.73 4.23 -8.99
N TYR A 21 9.85 3.23 -9.88
CA TYR A 21 9.61 3.38 -11.31
C TYR A 21 8.54 2.41 -11.84
N PRO A 22 7.67 2.87 -12.77
CA PRO A 22 7.57 4.25 -13.25
C PRO A 22 7.03 5.17 -12.15
N VAL A 23 7.32 6.47 -12.24
CA VAL A 23 6.78 7.45 -11.30
C VAL A 23 5.28 7.56 -11.54
N ILE A 24 4.48 7.08 -10.58
CA ILE A 24 3.02 7.12 -10.67
C ILE A 24 2.53 8.46 -10.11
N PRO A 25 1.89 9.31 -10.93
CA PRO A 25 1.36 10.57 -10.46
C PRO A 25 0.18 10.35 -9.51
N VAL A 26 0.01 11.26 -8.55
CA VAL A 26 -1.20 11.30 -7.72
C VAL A 26 -2.40 11.56 -8.62
N GLY A 27 -3.47 10.78 -8.45
CA GLY A 27 -4.72 10.96 -9.19
C GLY A 27 -5.36 12.32 -8.86
N THR A 28 -5.29 13.25 -9.80
CA THR A 28 -5.85 14.61 -9.68
C THR A 28 -7.13 14.83 -10.49
N SER A 29 -7.56 13.83 -11.27
CA SER A 29 -8.77 13.91 -12.10
C SER A 29 -10.01 14.23 -11.27
N GLY A 30 -10.73 15.30 -11.64
CA GLY A 30 -11.98 15.68 -10.98
C GLY A 30 -13.12 14.68 -11.16
N ASP A 31 -13.03 13.86 -12.21
CA ASP A 31 -14.08 12.90 -12.60
C ASP A 31 -13.99 11.56 -11.84
N LEU A 32 -12.90 11.32 -11.11
CA LEU A 32 -12.68 10.08 -10.36
C LEU A 32 -12.61 10.36 -8.86
N SER A 33 -13.29 9.52 -8.08
CA SER A 33 -13.19 9.59 -6.62
C SER A 33 -11.76 9.30 -6.17
N LYS A 34 -11.21 10.18 -5.33
CA LYS A 34 -9.85 10.05 -4.77
C LYS A 34 -9.73 8.91 -3.74
N GLY A 35 -10.86 8.32 -3.33
CA GLY A 35 -10.92 7.21 -2.38
C GLY A 35 -10.24 7.52 -1.05
N VAL A 36 -9.87 6.46 -0.33
CA VAL A 36 -9.25 6.53 1.01
C VAL A 36 -7.76 6.89 0.98
N THR A 37 -7.13 6.88 -0.20
CA THR A 37 -5.70 7.22 -0.38
C THR A 37 -5.48 8.64 -0.91
N ASN A 38 -6.54 9.42 -1.09
CA ASN A 38 -6.47 10.76 -1.69
C ASN A 38 -5.80 10.77 -3.08
N GLY A 39 -5.99 9.71 -3.87
CA GLY A 39 -5.39 9.55 -5.19
C GLY A 39 -3.93 9.09 -5.19
N ILE A 40 -3.33 8.84 -4.03
CA ILE A 40 -1.98 8.28 -3.91
C ILE A 40 -2.06 6.77 -4.16
N MET A 41 -1.07 6.22 -4.85
CA MET A 41 -0.92 4.79 -5.04
C MET A 41 -0.85 4.08 -3.67
N PRO A 42 -1.63 3.01 -3.45
CA PRO A 42 -1.51 2.17 -2.27
C PRO A 42 -0.11 1.56 -2.11
N ASN A 43 0.43 1.60 -0.88
CA ASN A 43 1.69 0.94 -0.53
C ASN A 43 1.44 -0.42 0.15
N ARG A 44 0.28 -0.59 0.80
CA ARG A 44 -0.07 -1.84 1.50
C ARG A 44 -1.57 -2.06 1.57
N PHE A 45 -1.96 -3.28 1.94
CA PHE A 45 -3.32 -3.58 2.41
C PHE A 45 -3.48 -3.35 3.91
N MET A 46 -4.70 -2.99 4.33
CA MET A 46 -5.05 -2.91 5.75
C MET A 46 -5.24 -4.29 6.34
N TYR A 47 -5.08 -4.40 7.66
CA TYR A 47 -5.51 -5.61 8.36
C TYR A 47 -7.02 -5.82 8.21
N SER A 48 -7.41 -7.09 8.15
CA SER A 48 -8.81 -7.49 8.11
C SER A 48 -9.55 -7.00 9.36
N SER A 49 -10.83 -6.65 9.20
CA SER A 49 -11.71 -6.33 10.33
C SER A 49 -11.86 -7.50 11.30
N PHE A 50 -11.74 -8.73 10.81
CA PHE A 50 -11.77 -9.92 11.64
C PHE A 50 -10.59 -9.98 12.62
N GLU A 51 -9.36 -9.73 12.14
CA GLU A 51 -8.16 -9.71 13.00
C GLU A 51 -8.22 -8.60 14.04
N LEU A 52 -8.82 -7.45 13.68
CA LEU A 52 -9.04 -6.34 14.61
C LEU A 52 -10.00 -6.72 15.76
N GLY A 53 -10.96 -7.62 15.52
CA GLY A 53 -11.90 -8.10 16.53
C GLY A 53 -11.40 -9.32 17.31
N ALA A 54 -10.86 -10.32 16.62
CA ALA A 54 -10.45 -11.59 17.18
C ALA A 54 -9.05 -11.56 17.83
N ASN A 55 -8.16 -10.68 17.36
CA ASN A 55 -6.75 -10.65 17.75
C ASN A 55 -6.23 -9.21 17.96
N SER A 56 -7.03 -8.40 18.63
CA SER A 56 -6.80 -6.95 18.78
C SER A 56 -5.44 -6.62 19.41
N THR A 57 -4.99 -7.37 20.41
CA THR A 57 -3.70 -7.14 21.10
C THR A 57 -2.51 -7.22 20.15
N ASN A 58 -2.41 -8.30 19.37
CA ASN A 58 -1.29 -8.48 18.43
C ASN A 58 -1.36 -7.49 17.28
N VAL A 59 -2.56 -7.14 16.81
CA VAL A 59 -2.72 -6.13 15.76
C VAL A 59 -2.30 -4.75 16.26
N GLN A 60 -2.62 -4.38 17.50
CA GLN A 60 -2.17 -3.11 18.10
C GLN A 60 -0.64 -3.06 18.26
N GLU A 61 -0.02 -4.17 18.64
CA GLU A 61 1.45 -4.29 18.70
C GLU A 61 2.08 -4.17 17.30
N ALA A 62 1.49 -4.77 16.28
CA ALA A 62 1.97 -4.63 14.91
C ALA A 62 1.82 -3.17 14.40
N ILE A 63 0.70 -2.51 14.72
CA ILE A 63 0.46 -1.10 14.42
C ILE A 63 1.48 -0.20 15.14
N SER A 64 1.85 -0.50 16.39
CA SER A 64 2.85 0.31 17.10
C SER A 64 4.24 0.21 16.47
N ARG A 65 4.60 -0.93 15.87
CA ARG A 65 5.88 -1.13 15.17
C ARG A 65 5.93 -0.52 13.77
N GLN A 66 4.87 -0.67 12.99
CA GLN A 66 4.85 -0.24 11.58
C GLN A 66 4.39 1.21 11.38
N GLY A 67 3.65 1.77 12.34
CA GLY A 67 2.90 3.02 12.19
C GLY A 67 1.40 2.80 11.94
N ALA A 68 0.69 3.90 11.65
CA ALA A 68 -0.77 3.89 11.53
C ALA A 68 -1.28 2.85 10.51
N ASN A 69 -2.40 2.19 10.81
CA ASN A 69 -3.05 1.24 9.89
C ASN A 69 -3.75 2.00 8.75
N LYS A 70 -2.97 2.50 7.79
CA LYS A 70 -3.44 3.16 6.57
C LYS A 70 -2.85 2.46 5.35
N ILE A 71 -3.58 2.49 4.25
CA ILE A 71 -3.17 1.91 2.96
C ILE A 71 -1.91 2.58 2.38
N ILE A 72 -1.68 3.84 2.76
CA ILE A 72 -0.53 4.65 2.35
C ILE A 72 0.69 4.50 3.28
N THR A 73 0.58 3.74 4.37
CA THR A 73 1.72 3.53 5.27
C THR A 73 2.75 2.64 4.60
N LYS A 74 4.00 3.11 4.54
CA LYS A 74 5.11 2.37 3.92
C LYS A 74 5.38 1.05 4.63
N VAL A 75 5.78 0.05 3.85
CA VAL A 75 6.23 -1.24 4.37
C VAL A 75 7.70 -1.15 4.73
N TRP A 76 8.19 -1.99 5.64
CA TRP A 76 9.57 -1.92 6.15
C TRP A 76 10.66 -1.96 5.07
N TRP A 77 10.41 -2.65 3.95
CA TRP A 77 11.34 -2.74 2.82
C TRP A 77 11.13 -1.63 1.77
N ASP A 78 10.03 -0.87 1.88
CA ASP A 78 9.70 0.25 0.99
C ASP A 78 10.42 1.52 1.49
N ARG A 79 11.67 1.68 1.04
CA ARG A 79 12.57 2.78 1.47
C ARG A 79 12.47 4.05 0.64
N ASN A 80 11.85 4.01 -0.54
CA ASN A 80 11.90 5.09 -1.53
C ASN A 80 10.71 6.06 -1.45
#